data_AF-A0AAW0YUC3-F1
#
_entry.id   AF-A0AAW0YUC3-F1
#
_cell.length_a   1.000
_cell.length_b   1.000
_cell.length_c   1.000
_cell.angle_alpha   90.00
_cell.angle_beta   90.00
_cell.angle_gamma   90.00
#
_symmetry.space_group_name_H-M   'P 1'
#
loop_
_entity.id
_entity.type
_entity.pdbx_description
1 polymer ?
#
loop_
_entity_poly.entity_id
_entity_poly.type
_entity_poly.pdbx_seq_one_letter_code
_entity_poly.pdbx_strand_id
1 'polypeptide(L)'
;MGAIFPFPRMLMLIVRLWFIVALGCLVMVLIVWLMIFIENTKTFKDTMHHYLGNDQRVYDTFDGDHGAGYVANTNIPKHLGGIVFTSLFDIAMMVFIPLAACSDLFWRFPFCKQILEDFWTAGLYDTRGFVDIEFFFVFANAFLKLFIVAATGSQTYTGIYPDNSHVDTPLFCLYATLCLAGSIPFTIISHIMVLHQMKRKEYKDELAKAEEAAKAAKSAN
;
A
#
# COMPACT_ATOMS: atom_id res chain seq x y z
N MET A 1 36.50 11.65 -30.72
CA MET A 1 36.17 11.03 -29.42
C MET A 1 34.80 11.55 -28.99
N GLY A 2 33.73 10.87 -29.38
CA GLY A 2 32.36 11.26 -29.00
C GLY A 2 32.01 10.62 -27.66
N ALA A 3 32.06 11.41 -26.58
CA ALA A 3 31.49 10.99 -25.30
C ALA A 3 29.95 10.95 -25.46
N ILE A 4 29.44 9.80 -25.88
CA ILE A 4 28.03 9.46 -25.71
C ILE A 4 27.84 9.41 -24.19
N PHE A 5 27.27 10.49 -23.64
CA PHE A 5 26.87 10.59 -22.24
C PHE A 5 26.23 9.25 -21.82
N PRO A 6 26.57 8.66 -20.66
CA PRO A 6 26.01 7.39 -20.20
C PRO A 6 24.57 7.58 -19.70
N PHE A 7 23.74 8.28 -20.48
CA PHE A 7 22.35 8.63 -20.22
C PHE A 7 21.51 7.42 -19.80
N PRO A 8 21.61 6.22 -20.43
CA PRO A 8 20.86 5.06 -19.99
C PRO A 8 21.28 4.55 -18.61
N ARG A 9 22.57 4.64 -18.25
CA ARG A 9 23.08 4.17 -16.96
C ARG A 9 22.73 5.14 -15.84
N MET A 10 22.85 6.45 -16.08
CA MET A 10 22.45 7.46 -15.10
C MET A 10 20.94 7.43 -14.85
N LEU A 11 20.13 7.33 -15.91
CA LEU A 11 18.68 7.24 -15.80
C LEU A 11 18.25 6.01 -14.98
N MET A 12 18.89 4.86 -15.18
CA MET A 12 18.63 3.66 -14.37
C MET A 12 19.05 3.81 -12.91
N LEU A 13 20.12 4.56 -12.64
CA LEU A 13 20.54 4.85 -11.27
C LEU A 13 19.53 5.76 -10.57
N ILE A 14 19.02 6.79 -11.27
CA ILE A 14 17.95 7.67 -10.79
C ILE A 14 16.69 6.86 -10.49
N VAL A 15 16.28 5.98 -11.42
CA VAL A 15 15.12 5.10 -11.22
C VAL A 15 15.30 4.21 -9.98
N ARG A 16 16.48 3.62 -9.78
CA ARG A 16 16.75 2.80 -8.57
C ARG A 16 16.72 3.61 -7.27
N LEU A 17 17.28 4.82 -7.27
CA LEU A 17 17.18 5.72 -6.12
C LEU A 17 15.74 6.14 -5.86
N TRP A 18 14.96 6.36 -6.91
CA TRP A 18 13.55 6.70 -6.81
C TRP A 18 12.74 5.63 -6.07
N PHE A 19 13.01 4.34 -6.33
CA PHE A 19 12.36 3.25 -5.60
C PHE A 19 12.61 3.30 -4.08
N ILE A 20 13.78 3.76 -3.65
CA ILE A 20 14.08 3.94 -2.21
C ILE A 20 13.22 5.06 -1.63
N VAL A 21 13.08 6.17 -2.37
CA VAL A 21 12.22 7.30 -1.96
C VAL A 21 10.76 6.88 -1.90
N ALA A 22 10.26 6.21 -2.94
CA ALA A 22 8.89 5.71 -3.00
C ALA A 22 8.57 4.73 -1.86
N LEU A 23 9.50 3.83 -1.54
CA LEU A 23 9.40 2.94 -0.39
C LEU A 23 9.38 3.73 0.93
N GLY A 24 10.23 4.77 1.05
CA GLY A 24 10.22 5.67 2.19
C GLY A 24 8.87 6.34 2.41
N CYS A 25 8.19 6.78 1.34
CA CYS A 25 6.84 7.33 1.41
C CYS A 25 5.82 6.32 1.95
N LEU A 26 5.90 5.05 1.52
CA LEU A 26 5.03 3.99 2.06
C LEU A 26 5.32 3.69 3.53
N VAL A 27 6.60 3.70 3.95
CA VAL A 27 6.98 3.53 5.36
C VAL A 27 6.44 4.66 6.22
N MET A 28 6.50 5.92 5.76
CA MET A 28 5.91 7.05 6.47
C MET A 28 4.41 6.84 6.69
N VAL A 29 3.67 6.41 5.66
CA VAL A 29 2.23 6.14 5.77
C VAL A 29 1.98 4.96 6.72
N LEU A 30 2.80 3.91 6.72
CA LEU A 30 2.67 2.81 7.67
C LEU A 30 2.81 3.30 9.13
N ILE A 31 3.77 4.18 9.40
CA ILE A 31 3.95 4.78 10.73
C ILE A 31 2.73 5.60 11.13
N VAL A 32 2.16 6.38 10.20
CA VAL A 32 0.91 7.12 10.43
C VAL A 32 -0.22 6.19 10.88
N TRP A 33 -0.42 5.07 10.17
CA TRP A 33 -1.48 4.11 10.53
C TRP A 33 -1.24 3.43 11.88
N LEU A 34 0.02 3.14 12.24
CA LEU A 34 0.36 2.66 13.58
C LEU A 34 0.01 3.70 14.66
N MET A 35 0.30 4.98 14.42
CA MET A 35 -0.05 6.05 15.34
C MET A 35 -1.56 6.19 15.50
N ILE A 36 -2.32 6.19 14.39
CA ILE A 36 -3.78 6.27 14.39
C ILE A 36 -4.38 5.11 15.19
N PHE A 37 -3.91 3.89 14.96
CA PHE A 37 -4.41 2.72 15.68
C PHE A 37 -4.15 2.80 17.19
N ILE A 38 -2.96 3.26 17.59
CA ILE A 38 -2.63 3.47 19.00
C ILE A 38 -3.56 4.53 19.60
N GLU A 39 -3.78 5.64 18.91
CA GLU A 39 -4.62 6.73 19.40
C GLU A 39 -6.09 6.29 19.50
N ASN A 40 -6.63 5.64 18.46
CA ASN A 40 -7.96 5.06 18.48
C ASN A 40 -8.14 4.08 19.66
N THR A 41 -7.12 3.26 19.93
CA THR A 41 -7.15 2.30 21.06
C THR A 41 -7.11 3.01 22.41
N LYS A 42 -6.33 4.09 22.55
CA LYS A 42 -6.29 4.91 23.76
C LYS A 42 -7.59 5.64 23.99
N THR A 43 -8.13 6.32 22.99
CA THR A 43 -9.43 7.00 23.10
C THR A 43 -10.54 6.00 23.45
N PHE A 44 -10.51 4.80 22.87
CA PHE A 44 -11.46 3.74 23.25
C PHE A 44 -11.31 3.31 24.72
N LYS A 45 -10.08 3.22 25.23
CA LYS A 45 -9.84 2.92 26.64
C LYS A 45 -10.26 4.07 27.57
N ASP A 46 -9.86 5.29 27.23
CA ASP A 46 -9.94 6.44 28.14
C ASP A 46 -11.34 7.05 28.16
N THR A 47 -12.00 7.13 27.00
CA THR A 47 -13.35 7.69 26.86
C THR A 47 -14.43 6.63 27.03
N MET A 48 -14.21 5.41 26.52
CA MET A 48 -15.23 4.35 26.57
C MET A 48 -14.93 3.27 27.62
N HIS A 49 -13.83 3.30 28.38
CA HIS A 49 -13.51 2.27 29.40
C HIS A 49 -13.57 0.83 28.88
N HIS A 50 -13.17 0.61 27.62
CA HIS A 50 -13.30 -0.68 26.91
C HIS A 50 -14.73 -1.18 26.70
N TYR A 51 -15.71 -0.30 26.89
CA TYR A 51 -17.10 -0.63 26.84
C TYR A 51 -17.59 -0.62 25.38
N LEU A 52 -18.04 -1.80 24.93
CA LEU A 52 -18.56 -2.01 23.59
C LEU A 52 -20.09 -1.85 23.50
N GLY A 53 -20.77 -1.58 24.62
CA GLY A 53 -22.21 -1.32 24.68
C GLY A 53 -23.09 -2.56 24.91
N ASN A 54 -23.86 -2.57 26.01
CA ASN A 54 -25.23 -3.14 26.17
C ASN A 54 -25.82 -2.92 27.59
N ASP A 55 -25.55 -1.78 28.21
CA ASP A 55 -25.87 -1.44 29.61
C ASP A 55 -26.11 0.07 29.69
N GLN A 56 -27.36 0.42 29.96
CA GLN A 56 -27.84 1.79 30.05
C GLN A 56 -27.18 2.54 31.22
N ARG A 57 -26.82 1.84 32.29
CA ARG A 57 -26.26 2.45 33.49
C ARG A 57 -24.92 3.14 33.23
N VAL A 58 -24.16 2.66 32.25
CA VAL A 58 -22.88 3.25 31.85
C VAL A 58 -23.08 4.45 30.92
N TYR A 59 -24.15 4.47 30.11
CA TYR A 59 -24.48 5.63 29.27
C TYR A 59 -24.99 6.81 30.10
N ASP A 60 -25.85 6.53 31.09
CA ASP A 60 -26.38 7.54 32.01
C ASP A 60 -25.27 8.29 32.78
N THR A 61 -24.09 7.68 32.95
CA THR A 61 -22.93 8.31 33.60
C THR A 61 -22.14 9.29 32.73
N PHE A 62 -22.26 9.25 31.40
CA PHE A 62 -21.51 10.14 30.50
C PHE A 62 -22.24 11.47 30.22
N ASP A 63 -23.56 11.42 29.97
CA ASP A 63 -24.34 12.61 29.58
C ASP A 63 -25.33 13.09 30.65
N GLY A 64 -25.55 12.34 31.74
CA GLY A 64 -26.44 12.73 32.84
C GLY A 64 -27.93 12.85 32.45
N ASP A 65 -28.27 12.53 31.20
CA ASP A 65 -29.62 12.51 30.67
C ASP A 65 -30.07 11.05 30.49
N HIS A 66 -31.03 10.62 31.30
CA HIS A 66 -31.62 9.27 31.22
C HIS A 66 -32.34 8.98 29.88
N GLY A 67 -32.52 10.01 29.05
CA GLY A 67 -33.03 9.91 27.68
C GLY A 67 -31.95 9.94 26.59
N ALA A 68 -30.68 10.24 26.93
CA ALA A 68 -29.60 10.34 25.95
C ALA A 68 -29.01 8.96 25.62
N GLY A 69 -29.13 8.55 24.35
CA GLY A 69 -28.27 7.55 23.74
C GLY A 69 -28.59 6.07 23.96
N TYR A 70 -29.50 5.69 24.87
CA TYR A 70 -29.92 4.30 24.98
C TYR A 70 -31.01 3.94 23.96
N VAL A 71 -30.62 3.22 22.90
CA VAL A 71 -31.60 2.65 21.98
C VAL A 71 -32.02 1.28 22.47
N ALA A 72 -33.23 1.18 23.01
CA ALA A 72 -33.85 -0.07 23.42
C ALA A 72 -33.88 -1.07 22.24
N ASN A 73 -33.00 -2.07 22.31
CA ASN A 73 -33.06 -3.38 21.66
C ASN A 73 -33.33 -3.49 20.14
N THR A 74 -33.24 -2.41 19.34
CA THR A 74 -33.46 -2.50 17.88
C THR A 74 -32.50 -1.74 16.97
N ASN A 75 -31.55 -0.93 17.47
CA ASN A 75 -30.52 -0.27 16.64
C ASN A 75 -29.11 -0.30 17.24
N ILE A 76 -28.76 -1.40 17.90
CA ILE A 76 -27.43 -1.69 18.43
C ILE A 76 -26.26 -1.64 17.40
N PRO A 77 -26.41 -1.69 16.04
CA PRO A 77 -25.23 -1.75 15.19
C PRO A 77 -24.50 -0.41 14.96
N LYS A 78 -25.06 0.76 15.31
CA LYS A 78 -24.52 2.04 14.79
C LYS A 78 -23.24 2.52 15.47
N HIS A 79 -23.13 2.37 16.80
CA HIS A 79 -21.98 2.86 17.57
C HIS A 79 -20.91 1.77 17.78
N LEU A 80 -21.31 0.51 17.99
CA LEU A 80 -20.41 -0.65 18.01
C LEU A 80 -19.79 -0.90 16.62
N GLY A 81 -20.61 -0.77 15.57
CA GLY A 81 -20.16 -0.96 14.19
C GLY A 81 -19.07 0.03 13.79
N GLY A 82 -19.13 1.28 14.28
CA GLY A 82 -18.10 2.28 14.04
C GLY A 82 -16.72 1.88 14.57
N ILE A 83 -16.63 1.44 15.83
CA ILE A 83 -15.35 1.06 16.45
C ILE A 83 -14.77 -0.17 15.76
N VAL A 84 -15.57 -1.21 15.57
CA VAL A 84 -15.12 -2.45 14.91
C VAL A 84 -14.70 -2.17 13.46
N PHE A 85 -15.46 -1.35 12.74
CA PHE A 85 -15.13 -0.95 11.38
C PHE A 85 -13.82 -0.15 11.34
N THR A 86 -13.63 0.83 12.21
CA THR A 86 -12.40 1.63 12.28
C THR A 86 -11.19 0.76 12.62
N SER A 87 -11.28 -0.14 13.59
CA SER A 87 -10.18 -1.05 13.92
C SER A 87 -9.84 -2.02 12.79
N LEU A 88 -10.86 -2.59 12.13
CA LEU A 88 -10.65 -3.44 10.95
C LEU A 88 -10.03 -2.65 9.80
N PHE A 89 -10.45 -1.39 9.61
CA PHE A 89 -9.91 -0.51 8.60
C PHE A 89 -8.44 -0.16 8.85
N ASP A 90 -8.09 0.18 10.10
CA ASP A 90 -6.71 0.45 10.52
C ASP A 90 -5.81 -0.76 10.22
N ILE A 91 -6.24 -1.96 10.59
CA ILE A 91 -5.52 -3.22 10.34
C ILE A 91 -5.42 -3.49 8.83
N ALA A 92 -6.51 -3.32 8.08
CA ALA A 92 -6.51 -3.51 6.64
C ALA A 92 -5.51 -2.57 5.95
N MET A 93 -5.43 -1.31 6.39
CA MET A 93 -4.46 -0.34 5.91
C MET A 93 -3.02 -0.76 6.22
N MET A 94 -2.76 -1.26 7.44
CA MET A 94 -1.46 -1.83 7.80
C MET A 94 -1.07 -3.06 6.97
N VAL A 95 -2.02 -3.77 6.35
CA VAL A 95 -1.76 -4.88 5.44
C VAL A 95 -1.60 -4.39 3.99
N PHE A 96 -2.43 -3.46 3.55
CA PHE A 96 -2.39 -2.90 2.18
C PHE A 96 -1.09 -2.15 1.89
N ILE A 97 -0.51 -1.47 2.88
CA ILE A 97 0.74 -0.72 2.68
C ILE A 97 1.94 -1.65 2.40
N PRO A 98 2.21 -2.72 3.19
CA PRO A 98 3.18 -3.74 2.84
C PRO A 98 2.92 -4.45 1.51
N LEU A 99 1.66 -4.71 1.17
CA LEU A 99 1.32 -5.28 -0.14
C LEU A 99 1.71 -4.33 -1.27
N ALA A 100 1.38 -3.04 -1.15
CA ALA A 100 1.79 -2.01 -2.12
C ALA A 100 3.32 -1.89 -2.23
N ALA A 101 4.05 -2.05 -1.12
CA ALA A 101 5.51 -2.07 -1.10
C ALA A 101 6.07 -3.34 -1.78
N CYS A 102 5.47 -4.51 -1.54
CA CYS A 102 5.84 -5.74 -2.24
C CYS A 102 5.58 -5.61 -3.74
N SER A 103 4.47 -4.98 -4.14
CA SER A 103 4.15 -4.66 -5.53
C SER A 103 5.10 -3.65 -6.19
N ASP A 104 5.87 -2.88 -5.43
CA ASP A 104 6.95 -2.06 -6.01
C ASP A 104 8.28 -2.81 -6.17
N LEU A 105 8.43 -3.91 -5.43
CA LEU A 105 9.70 -4.62 -5.24
C LEU A 105 9.73 -6.02 -5.85
N PHE A 106 8.62 -6.53 -6.38
CA PHE A 106 8.49 -7.88 -6.92
C PHE A 106 9.51 -8.22 -8.02
N TRP A 107 9.89 -7.24 -8.84
CA TRP A 107 10.87 -7.42 -9.92
C TRP A 107 12.30 -7.62 -9.40
N ARG A 108 12.58 -7.21 -8.15
CA ARG A 108 13.91 -7.30 -7.56
C ARG A 108 14.03 -8.42 -6.53
N PHE A 109 12.99 -8.65 -5.74
CA PHE A 109 13.02 -9.59 -4.62
C PHE A 109 12.00 -10.71 -4.84
N PRO A 110 12.45 -11.98 -4.93
CA PRO A 110 11.55 -13.12 -5.17
C PRO A 110 10.57 -13.34 -4.01
N PHE A 111 10.95 -12.95 -2.79
CA PHE A 111 10.06 -12.99 -1.63
C PHE A 111 8.83 -12.08 -1.78
N CYS A 112 9.01 -10.86 -2.31
CA CYS A 112 7.88 -9.96 -2.56
C CYS A 112 6.94 -10.54 -3.61
N LYS A 113 7.48 -11.23 -4.61
CA LYS A 113 6.67 -11.96 -5.60
C LYS A 113 5.87 -13.08 -4.94
N GLN A 114 6.49 -13.92 -4.10
CA GLN A 114 5.79 -14.99 -3.39
C GLN A 114 4.64 -14.48 -2.52
N ILE A 115 4.87 -13.40 -1.74
CA ILE A 115 3.79 -12.77 -0.98
C ILE A 115 2.62 -12.39 -1.89
N LEU A 116 2.91 -11.70 -3.00
CA LEU A 116 1.84 -11.30 -3.92
C LEU A 116 1.10 -12.50 -4.51
N GLU A 117 1.81 -13.59 -4.84
CA GLU A 117 1.21 -14.82 -5.35
C GLU A 117 0.35 -15.54 -4.29
N ASP A 118 0.74 -15.51 -3.01
CA ASP A 118 -0.02 -16.11 -1.92
C ASP A 118 -1.33 -15.34 -1.60
N PHE A 119 -1.29 -14.00 -1.70
CA PHE A 119 -2.45 -13.14 -1.46
C PHE A 119 -3.38 -13.01 -2.68
N TRP A 120 -2.87 -13.27 -3.89
CA TRP A 120 -3.64 -13.26 -5.13
C TRP A 120 -3.80 -14.69 -5.62
N THR A 121 -4.88 -15.36 -5.18
CA THR A 121 -5.26 -16.72 -5.61
C THR A 121 -4.93 -16.96 -7.08
N ALA A 122 -4.24 -18.07 -7.37
CA ALA A 122 -3.71 -18.53 -8.66
C ALA A 122 -4.68 -18.53 -9.89
N GLY A 123 -5.90 -18.00 -9.76
CA GLY A 123 -6.94 -17.97 -10.79
C GLY A 123 -6.79 -16.92 -11.89
N LEU A 124 -5.74 -16.07 -11.88
CA LEU A 124 -5.44 -15.16 -12.99
C LEU A 124 -4.28 -15.64 -13.89
N TYR A 125 -3.74 -16.83 -13.65
CA TYR A 125 -2.77 -17.47 -14.53
C TYR A 125 -3.49 -18.13 -15.72
N ASP A 126 -4.11 -17.31 -16.56
CA ASP A 126 -4.35 -17.69 -17.94
C ASP A 126 -2.98 -17.77 -18.65
N THR A 127 -2.86 -18.68 -19.60
CA THR A 127 -1.69 -18.98 -20.44
C THR A 127 -1.07 -17.79 -21.20
N ARG A 128 -1.56 -16.57 -20.98
CA ARG A 128 -0.99 -15.32 -21.47
C ARG A 128 0.25 -15.03 -20.62
N GLY A 129 1.40 -14.90 -21.28
CA GLY A 129 2.68 -14.71 -20.62
C GLY A 129 2.60 -13.68 -19.49
N PHE A 130 3.25 -14.01 -18.36
CA PHE A 130 3.36 -13.23 -17.11
C PHE A 130 3.46 -11.70 -17.32
N VAL A 131 4.07 -11.32 -18.44
CA VAL A 131 4.40 -9.99 -18.90
C VAL A 131 3.19 -9.05 -19.13
N ASP A 132 2.05 -9.52 -19.64
CA ASP A 132 0.86 -8.65 -19.81
C ASP A 132 0.11 -8.45 -18.48
N ILE A 133 0.23 -9.43 -17.59
CA ILE A 133 -0.31 -9.38 -16.24
C ILE A 133 0.49 -8.36 -15.40
N GLU A 134 1.81 -8.23 -15.62
CA GLU A 134 2.68 -7.28 -14.92
C GLU A 134 2.33 -5.80 -15.17
N PHE A 135 1.91 -5.41 -16.38
CA PHE A 135 1.47 -4.03 -16.62
C PHE A 135 0.16 -3.73 -15.91
N PHE A 136 -0.79 -4.67 -15.92
CA PHE A 136 -2.03 -4.55 -15.16
C PHE A 136 -1.72 -4.39 -13.66
N PHE A 137 -0.76 -5.16 -13.12
CA PHE A 137 -0.33 -5.04 -11.73
C PHE A 137 0.24 -3.67 -11.38
N VAL A 138 1.01 -3.03 -12.27
CA VAL A 138 1.54 -1.68 -12.02
C VAL A 138 0.41 -0.67 -11.84
N PHE A 139 -0.61 -0.72 -12.70
CA PHE A 139 -1.77 0.16 -12.58
C PHE A 139 -2.64 -0.19 -11.38
N ALA A 140 -2.87 -1.48 -11.10
CA ALA A 140 -3.61 -1.92 -9.92
C ALA A 140 -2.94 -1.45 -8.62
N ASN A 141 -1.61 -1.55 -8.53
CA ASN A 141 -0.85 -1.02 -7.40
C ASN A 141 -0.94 0.51 -7.29
N ALA A 142 -0.96 1.23 -8.42
CA ALA A 142 -1.18 2.67 -8.41
C ALA A 142 -2.57 3.02 -7.84
N PHE A 143 -3.62 2.27 -8.19
CA PHE A 143 -4.96 2.45 -7.59
C PHE A 143 -4.99 2.12 -6.11
N LEU A 144 -4.32 1.04 -5.68
CA LEU A 144 -4.17 0.71 -4.26
C LEU A 144 -3.50 1.85 -3.49
N LYS A 145 -2.45 2.45 -4.06
CA LYS A 145 -1.78 3.62 -3.46
C LYS A 145 -2.66 4.86 -3.44
N LEU A 146 -3.45 5.11 -4.50
CA LEU A 146 -4.42 6.21 -4.51
C LEU A 146 -5.49 6.03 -3.43
N PHE A 147 -5.95 4.79 -3.23
CA PHE A 147 -6.83 4.46 -2.12
C PHE A 147 -6.17 4.72 -0.77
N ILE A 148 -4.91 4.32 -0.59
CA ILE A 148 -4.14 4.59 0.62
C ILE A 148 -3.97 6.10 0.86
N VAL A 149 -3.70 6.87 -0.21
CA VAL A 149 -3.63 8.34 -0.17
C VAL A 149 -4.97 8.93 0.29
N ALA A 150 -6.09 8.49 -0.29
CA ALA A 150 -7.41 9.00 0.10
C ALA A 150 -7.74 8.66 1.56
N ALA A 151 -7.48 7.41 1.98
CA ALA A 151 -7.71 6.94 3.34
C ALA A 151 -6.83 7.64 4.37
N THR A 152 -5.54 7.84 4.08
CA THR A 152 -4.62 8.55 4.97
C THR A 152 -4.92 10.05 4.99
N GLY A 153 -5.28 10.60 3.83
CA GLY A 153 -5.69 12.00 3.68
C GLY A 153 -6.95 12.33 4.46
N SER A 154 -7.96 11.44 4.49
CA SER A 154 -9.17 11.68 5.29
C SER A 154 -8.85 11.80 6.78
N GLN A 155 -7.88 11.04 7.28
CA GLN A 155 -7.42 11.10 8.67
C GLN A 155 -6.76 12.44 9.04
N THR A 156 -6.39 13.27 8.06
CA THR A 156 -5.95 14.65 8.32
C THR A 156 -7.09 15.54 8.80
N TYR A 157 -8.32 15.27 8.34
CA TYR A 157 -9.49 16.12 8.62
C TYR A 157 -10.44 15.49 9.63
N THR A 158 -10.50 14.16 9.69
CA THR A 158 -11.41 13.41 10.55
C THR A 158 -10.69 12.60 11.62
N GLY A 159 -9.36 12.63 11.65
CA GLY A 159 -8.56 11.89 12.62
C GLY A 159 -8.68 12.47 14.02
N ILE A 160 -8.49 11.62 15.01
CA ILE A 160 -8.46 12.02 16.42
C ILE A 160 -7.18 12.82 16.66
N TYR A 161 -7.32 14.02 17.21
CA TYR A 161 -6.17 14.84 17.61
C TYR A 161 -5.61 14.27 18.91
N PRO A 162 -4.42 13.67 18.92
CA PRO A 162 -3.83 13.17 20.15
C PRO A 162 -3.57 14.35 21.09
N ASP A 163 -3.87 14.17 22.37
CA ASP A 163 -3.57 15.13 23.42
C ASP A 163 -2.08 15.03 23.81
N ASN A 164 -1.20 15.24 22.83
CA ASN A 164 0.25 15.13 22.95
C ASN A 164 0.94 16.29 22.22
N SER A 165 1.71 17.09 22.97
CA SER A 165 2.42 18.27 22.47
C SER A 165 3.59 17.99 21.52
N HIS A 166 4.00 16.72 21.36
CA HIS A 166 5.22 16.38 20.62
C HIS A 166 5.00 16.00 19.16
N VAL A 167 3.81 15.54 18.76
CA VAL A 167 3.57 15.06 17.39
C VAL A 167 2.18 15.47 16.90
N ASP A 168 2.16 16.39 15.95
CA ASP A 168 0.96 16.78 15.20
C ASP A 168 0.62 15.67 14.17
N THR A 169 -0.21 14.72 14.60
CA THR A 169 -0.59 13.56 13.79
C THR A 169 -1.32 13.96 12.51
N PRO A 170 -2.31 14.88 12.53
CA PRO A 170 -2.93 15.41 11.32
C PRO A 170 -1.93 16.01 10.32
N LEU A 171 -0.98 16.82 10.79
CA LEU A 171 0.04 17.40 9.92
C LEU A 171 0.97 16.31 9.34
N PHE A 172 1.32 15.30 10.14
CA PHE A 172 2.11 14.17 9.67
C PHE A 172 1.35 13.31 8.63
N CYS A 173 0.05 13.07 8.84
CA CYS A 173 -0.85 12.44 7.87
C CYS A 173 -0.85 13.21 6.54
N LEU A 174 -0.95 14.54 6.60
CA LEU A 174 -0.93 15.40 5.42
C LEU A 174 0.39 15.24 4.64
N TYR A 175 1.54 15.32 5.32
CA TYR A 175 2.83 15.13 4.67
C TYR A 175 2.99 13.74 4.06
N ALA A 176 2.65 12.69 4.81
CA ALA A 176 2.72 11.32 4.31
C ALA A 176 1.83 11.12 3.06
N THR A 177 0.63 11.72 3.07
CA THR A 177 -0.32 11.69 1.95
C THR A 177 0.23 12.42 0.73
N LEU A 178 0.78 13.63 0.90
CA LEU A 178 1.34 14.42 -0.21
C LEU A 178 2.58 13.75 -0.80
N CYS A 179 3.47 13.23 0.05
CA CYS A 179 4.65 12.48 -0.39
C CYS A 179 4.25 11.22 -1.18
N LEU A 180 3.29 10.43 -0.68
CA LEU A 180 2.82 9.24 -1.39
C LEU A 180 2.13 9.62 -2.70
N ALA A 181 1.19 10.57 -2.69
CA ALA A 181 0.47 11.02 -3.88
C ALA A 181 1.41 11.53 -4.98
N GLY A 182 2.37 12.38 -4.59
CA GLY A 182 3.40 12.88 -5.48
C GLY A 182 4.30 11.78 -6.03
N SER A 183 4.52 10.70 -5.28
CA SER A 183 5.42 9.63 -5.72
C SER A 183 4.81 8.63 -6.70
N ILE A 184 3.48 8.50 -6.74
CA ILE A 184 2.76 7.57 -7.62
C ILE A 184 3.11 7.74 -9.12
N PRO A 185 3.00 8.94 -9.75
CA PRO A 185 3.24 9.08 -11.19
C PRO A 185 4.66 8.69 -11.59
N PHE A 186 5.66 9.10 -10.80
CA PHE A 186 7.06 8.75 -11.06
C PHE A 186 7.35 7.26 -10.84
N THR A 187 6.65 6.62 -9.90
CA THR A 187 6.78 5.18 -9.64
C THR A 187 6.19 4.35 -10.79
N ILE A 188 5.09 4.81 -11.40
CA ILE A 188 4.52 4.20 -12.61
C ILE A 188 5.52 4.29 -13.77
N ILE A 189 6.06 5.49 -14.04
CA ILE A 189 7.04 5.71 -15.11
C ILE A 189 8.26 4.82 -14.89
N SER A 190 8.77 4.78 -13.65
CA SER A 190 9.90 3.94 -13.25
C SER A 190 9.66 2.45 -13.50
N HIS A 191 8.49 1.93 -13.11
CA HIS A 191 8.11 0.55 -13.36
C HIS A 191 7.99 0.21 -14.84
N ILE A 192 7.33 1.07 -15.63
CA ILE A 192 7.19 0.86 -17.08
C ILE A 192 8.57 0.75 -17.72
N MET A 193 9.51 1.59 -17.33
CA MET A 193 10.88 1.56 -17.83
C MET A 193 11.63 0.28 -17.44
N VAL A 194 11.50 -0.16 -16.18
CA VAL A 194 12.14 -1.40 -15.70
C VAL A 194 11.55 -2.62 -16.41
N LEU A 195 10.23 -2.73 -16.49
CA LEU A 195 9.55 -3.83 -17.18
C LEU A 195 9.90 -3.86 -18.66
N HIS A 196 9.95 -2.71 -19.33
CA HIS A 196 10.35 -2.64 -20.73
C HIS A 196 11.79 -3.13 -20.96
N GLN A 197 12.71 -2.83 -20.03
CA GLN A 197 14.08 -3.34 -20.09
C GLN A 197 14.16 -4.83 -19.85
N MET A 198 13.37 -5.37 -18.92
CA MET A 198 13.28 -6.81 -18.67
C MET A 198 12.79 -7.54 -19.93
N LYS A 199 11.69 -7.08 -20.56
CA LYS A 199 11.21 -7.64 -21.84
C LYS A 199 12.29 -7.66 -22.91
N ARG A 200 13.02 -6.54 -23.07
CA ARG A 200 14.08 -6.43 -24.08
C ARG A 200 15.22 -7.42 -23.81
N LYS A 201 15.50 -7.74 -22.54
CA LYS A 201 16.51 -8.73 -22.18
C LYS A 201 16.02 -10.15 -22.46
N GLU A 202 14.81 -10.49 -22.04
CA GLU A 202 14.20 -11.82 -22.29
C GLU A 202 14.15 -12.13 -23.78
N TYR A 203 13.70 -11.19 -24.62
CA TYR A 203 13.66 -11.36 -26.07
C TYR A 203 15.04 -11.61 -26.69
N LYS A 204 16.09 -10.98 -26.17
CA LYS A 204 17.48 -11.23 -26.62
C LYS A 204 17.97 -12.60 -26.19
N ASP A 205 17.64 -13.03 -24.98
CA ASP A 205 18.02 -14.33 -24.45
C ASP A 205 17.31 -15.47 -25.22
N GLU A 206 16.05 -15.26 -25.63
CA GLU A 206 15.31 -16.19 -26.50
C GLU A 206 15.90 -16.30 -27.90
N LEU A 207 16.24 -15.16 -28.52
CA LEU A 207 16.93 -15.14 -29.82
C LEU A 207 18.27 -15.86 -29.76
N ALA A 208 19.07 -15.61 -28.72
CA ALA A 208 20.36 -16.27 -28.54
C ALA A 208 20.19 -17.80 -28.40
N LYS A 209 19.21 -18.27 -27.61
CA LYS A 209 18.90 -19.70 -27.50
C LYS A 209 18.44 -20.30 -28.83
N ALA A 210 17.63 -19.59 -29.61
CA ALA A 210 17.17 -20.03 -30.93
C ALA A 210 18.34 -20.13 -31.93
N GLU A 211 19.27 -19.17 -31.91
CA GLU A 211 20.48 -19.19 -32.73
C GLU A 211 21.42 -20.34 -32.35
N GLU A 212 21.59 -20.61 -31.05
CA GLU A 212 22.38 -21.74 -30.56
C GLU A 212 21.75 -23.09 -30.95
N ALA A 213 20.43 -23.23 -30.81
CA ALA A 213 19.71 -24.42 -31.24
C ALA A 213 19.81 -24.63 -32.76
N ALA A 214 19.70 -23.56 -33.55
CA ALA A 214 19.86 -23.62 -35.01
C ALA A 214 21.30 -23.97 -35.44
N LYS A 215 22.32 -23.49 -34.71
CA LYS A 215 23.72 -23.87 -34.95
C LYS A 215 23.97 -25.33 -34.58
N ALA A 216 23.44 -25.81 -33.45
CA ALA A 216 23.55 -27.20 -33.02
C ALA A 216 22.87 -28.17 -34.02
N ALA A 217 21.70 -27.79 -34.55
CA ALA A 217 20.99 -28.56 -35.56
C ALA A 217 21.75 -28.60 -36.91
N LYS A 218 22.47 -27.53 -37.28
CA LYS A 218 23.31 -27.50 -38.49
C LYS A 218 24.60 -28.31 -38.36
N SER A 219 25.14 -28.48 -37.16
CA SER A 219 26.34 -29.30 -36.92
C SER A 219 26.05 -30.80 -36.76
N ALA A 220 24.77 -31.19 -36.64
CA ALA A 220 24.34 -32.57 -36.49
C ALA A 220 23.95 -33.24 -37.82
N ASN A 221 23.90 -32.48 -38.92
CA ASN A 221 23.72 -32.95 -40.30
C ASN A 221 25.02 -32.81 -41.08
#